data_AF-A0A450V8C6-F1
#
_entry.id   AF-A0A450V8C6-F1
#
_cell.length_a   1.000
_cell.length_b   1.000
_cell.length_c   1.000
_cell.angle_alpha   90.00
_cell.angle_beta   90.00
_cell.angle_gamma   90.00
#
_symmetry.space_group_name_H-M   'P 1'
#
loop_
_entity.id
_entity.type
_entity.pdbx_description
1 polymer ?
#
loop_
_entity_poly.entity_id
_entity_poly.type
_entity_poly.pdbx_seq_one_letter_code
_entity_poly.pdbx_strand_id
1 'polypeptide(L)'
;MKFWVPIAVLSIVFVLVGISRWSQWYATEISMPRYCEDPDKSLALLRAVMSEARPAGDEARRPYLVAAKLLFLVPRDPDEPVPAYLARVRRHLDGHCRR
;
A
#
# COMPACT_ATOMS: atom_id res chain seq x y z
N MET A 1 32.36 -23.01 -17.39
CA MET A 1 30.97 -23.06 -16.86
C MET A 1 30.73 -22.19 -15.61
N LYS A 2 31.76 -21.72 -14.89
CA LYS A 2 31.61 -21.05 -13.58
C LYS A 2 31.11 -19.59 -13.62
N PHE A 3 31.21 -18.91 -14.78
CA PHE A 3 30.76 -17.52 -14.98
C PHE A 3 29.27 -17.36 -15.37
N TRP A 4 28.60 -18.45 -15.79
CA TRP A 4 27.18 -18.36 -16.20
C TRP A 4 26.23 -18.28 -15.00
N VAL A 5 26.60 -18.88 -13.88
CA VAL A 5 25.83 -18.82 -12.63
C VAL A 5 25.70 -17.38 -12.10
N PRO A 6 26.78 -16.59 -11.94
CA PRO A 6 26.63 -15.22 -11.47
C PRO A 6 25.87 -14.35 -12.48
N ILE A 7 26.02 -14.58 -13.79
CA ILE A 7 25.27 -13.84 -14.82
C ILE A 7 23.76 -14.14 -14.72
N ALA A 8 23.39 -15.41 -14.57
CA ALA A 8 21.99 -15.82 -14.43
C ALA A 8 21.36 -15.26 -13.15
N VAL A 9 22.10 -15.31 -12.03
CA VAL A 9 21.63 -14.73 -10.76
C VAL A 9 21.42 -13.21 -10.88
N LEU A 10 22.37 -12.51 -11.51
CA LEU A 10 22.29 -11.06 -11.69
C LEU A 10 21.11 -10.67 -12.59
N SER A 11 20.85 -11.46 -13.64
CA SER A 11 19.69 -11.29 -14.51
C SER A 11 18.37 -11.46 -13.75
N ILE A 12 18.25 -12.49 -12.91
CA ILE A 12 17.04 -12.74 -12.11
C ILE A 12 16.80 -11.60 -11.12
N VAL A 13 17.86 -11.16 -10.42
CA VAL A 13 17.77 -10.01 -9.50
C VAL A 13 17.30 -8.77 -10.25
N PHE A 14 17.85 -8.50 -11.44
CA PHE A 14 17.47 -7.34 -12.24
C PHE A 14 15.99 -7.38 -12.67
N VAL A 15 15.50 -8.56 -13.07
CA VAL A 15 14.08 -8.77 -13.40
C VAL A 15 13.18 -8.53 -12.17
N LEU A 16 13.54 -9.09 -11.01
CA LEU A 16 12.77 -8.89 -9.78
C LEU A 16 12.73 -7.42 -9.35
N VAL A 17 13.86 -6.71 -9.45
CA VAL A 17 13.94 -5.27 -9.17
C VAL A 17 13.07 -4.48 -10.15
N GLY A 18 13.12 -4.83 -11.44
CA GLY A 18 12.28 -4.20 -12.48
C GLY A 18 10.79 -4.37 -12.20
N ILE A 19 10.34 -5.59 -11.89
CA ILE A 19 8.94 -5.89 -11.54
C ILE A 19 8.52 -5.14 -10.28
N SER A 20 9.38 -5.10 -9.26
CA SER A 20 9.11 -4.39 -8.00
C SER A 20 8.90 -2.89 -8.23
N ARG A 21 9.77 -2.24 -9.01
CA ARG A 21 9.59 -0.81 -9.34
C ARG A 21 8.34 -0.56 -10.17
N TRP A 22 8.04 -1.44 -11.12
CA TRP A 22 6.86 -1.26 -11.97
C TRP A 22 5.55 -1.43 -11.18
N SER A 23 5.51 -2.41 -10.25
CA SER A 23 4.39 -2.60 -9.33
C SER A 23 4.17 -1.37 -8.45
N GLN A 24 5.25 -0.78 -7.93
CA GLN A 24 5.17 0.42 -7.10
C GLN A 24 4.67 1.63 -7.90
N TRP A 25 5.12 1.80 -9.14
CA TRP A 25 4.59 2.85 -10.03
C TRP A 25 3.10 2.63 -10.33
N TYR A 26 2.69 1.41 -10.71
CA TYR A 26 1.28 1.10 -11.00
C TYR A 26 0.37 1.36 -9.79
N ALA A 27 0.83 0.98 -8.59
CA ALA A 27 0.09 1.24 -7.35
C ALA A 27 -0.07 2.74 -7.09
N THR A 28 0.97 3.54 -7.39
CA THR A 28 0.97 4.99 -7.13
C THR A 28 0.22 5.78 -8.20
N GLU A 29 0.35 5.45 -9.49
CA GLU A 29 -0.21 6.25 -10.58
C GLU A 29 -1.68 5.85 -10.89
N ILE A 30 -1.99 4.55 -10.84
CA ILE A 30 -3.31 4.05 -11.29
C ILE A 30 -4.27 3.80 -10.13
N SER A 31 -3.78 3.29 -9.00
CA SER A 31 -4.66 2.93 -7.88
C SER A 31 -4.92 4.08 -6.91
N MET A 32 -4.00 5.05 -6.85
CA MET A 32 -4.05 6.17 -5.93
C MET A 32 -5.09 7.26 -6.23
N PRO A 33 -5.40 7.61 -7.50
CA PRO A 33 -6.44 8.60 -7.80
C PRO A 33 -7.81 8.24 -7.19
N ARG A 34 -8.11 6.94 -7.09
CA ARG A 34 -9.36 6.44 -6.47
C ARG A 34 -9.45 6.75 -4.96
N TYR A 35 -8.31 6.92 -4.29
CA TYR A 35 -8.29 7.34 -2.88
C TYR A 35 -8.32 8.86 -2.72
N CYS A 36 -8.04 9.60 -3.80
CA CYS A 36 -8.10 11.06 -3.82
C CYS A 36 -9.52 11.61 -4.03
N GLU A 37 -10.46 10.81 -4.55
CA GLU A 37 -11.89 11.18 -4.61
C GLU A 37 -12.47 11.44 -3.21
N ASP A 38 -12.11 10.59 -2.23
CA ASP A 38 -12.59 10.69 -0.85
C ASP A 38 -11.54 10.10 0.13
N PRO A 39 -10.53 10.91 0.52
CA PRO A 39 -9.45 10.45 1.39
C PRO A 39 -9.94 10.16 2.81
N ASP A 40 -10.97 10.87 3.29
CA ASP A 40 -11.54 10.69 4.62
C ASP A 40 -12.27 9.35 4.74
N LYS A 41 -13.04 8.97 3.72
CA LYS A 41 -13.66 7.63 3.66
C LYS A 41 -12.63 6.52 3.61
N SER A 42 -11.53 6.72 2.87
CA SER A 42 -10.46 5.73 2.78
C SER A 42 -9.74 5.54 4.13
N LEU A 43 -9.51 6.63 4.88
CA LEU A 43 -8.96 6.59 6.23
C LEU A 43 -9.93 6.00 7.25
N ALA A 44 -11.23 6.26 7.13
CA ALA A 44 -12.24 5.65 7.98
C ALA A 44 -12.27 4.13 7.81
N LEU A 45 -12.17 3.62 6.57
CA LEU A 45 -12.07 2.19 6.30
C LEU A 45 -10.78 1.58 6.87
N LEU A 46 -9.66 2.27 6.74
CA LEU A 46 -8.39 1.83 7.34
C LEU A 46 -8.50 1.76 8.87
N ARG A 47 -9.08 2.79 9.49
CA ARG A 47 -9.32 2.81 10.94
C ARG A 47 -10.21 1.65 11.37
N ALA A 48 -11.34 1.44 10.69
CA ALA A 48 -12.27 0.35 10.99
C ALA A 48 -11.56 -1.01 10.94
N VAL A 49 -10.76 -1.28 9.90
CA VAL A 49 -10.02 -2.55 9.76
C VAL A 49 -8.98 -2.75 10.87
N MET A 50 -8.44 -1.67 11.43
CA MET A 50 -7.46 -1.74 12.52
C MET A 50 -8.10 -1.84 13.92
N SER A 51 -9.34 -1.38 14.11
CA SER A 51 -9.99 -1.32 15.42
C SER A 51 -11.15 -2.28 15.61
N GLU A 52 -11.76 -2.77 14.53
CA GLU A 52 -12.98 -3.58 14.58
C GLU A 52 -12.67 -5.04 14.25
N ALA A 53 -13.38 -5.96 14.91
CA ALA A 53 -13.27 -7.40 14.62
C ALA A 53 -13.91 -7.79 13.27
N ARG A 54 -14.91 -7.03 12.80
CA ARG A 54 -15.62 -7.24 11.53
C ARG A 54 -15.90 -5.91 10.80
N PRO A 55 -14.86 -5.25 10.26
CA PRO A 55 -14.96 -3.92 9.63
C PRO A 55 -15.82 -3.84 8.37
N ALA A 56 -16.35 -4.97 7.88
CA ALA A 56 -17.11 -5.04 6.64
C ALA A 56 -18.39 -5.88 6.74
N GLY A 57 -18.80 -6.25 7.96
CA GLY A 57 -19.88 -7.23 8.17
C GLY A 57 -19.54 -8.58 7.50
N ASP A 58 -20.56 -9.29 7.02
CA ASP A 58 -20.42 -10.65 6.46
C ASP A 58 -20.12 -10.69 4.95
N GLU A 59 -20.26 -9.59 4.18
CA GLU A 59 -20.20 -9.66 2.70
C GLU A 59 -19.28 -8.66 1.98
N ALA A 60 -18.87 -7.53 2.60
CA ALA A 60 -18.15 -6.51 1.84
C ALA A 60 -16.63 -6.75 1.82
N ARG A 61 -16.06 -7.12 0.66
CA ARG A 61 -14.59 -7.24 0.49
C ARG A 61 -13.87 -5.88 0.44
N ARG A 62 -14.59 -4.82 0.08
CA ARG A 62 -14.01 -3.51 -0.23
C ARG A 62 -13.22 -2.88 0.92
N PRO A 63 -13.68 -2.86 2.19
CA PRO A 63 -12.94 -2.28 3.31
C PRO A 63 -11.56 -2.91 3.49
N TYR A 64 -11.49 -4.24 3.43
CA TYR A 64 -10.23 -4.98 3.56
C TYR A 64 -9.26 -4.69 2.41
N LEU A 65 -9.76 -4.61 1.17
CA LEU A 65 -8.93 -4.31 0.01
C LEU A 65 -8.35 -2.89 0.07
N VAL A 66 -9.14 -1.92 0.55
CA VAL A 66 -8.69 -0.54 0.74
C VAL A 66 -7.63 -0.48 1.85
N ALA A 67 -7.91 -1.06 3.01
CA ALA A 67 -6.97 -1.08 4.12
C ALA A 67 -5.66 -1.79 3.76
N ALA A 68 -5.73 -2.97 3.13
CA ALA A 68 -4.54 -3.71 2.70
C ALA A 68 -3.67 -2.92 1.72
N LYS A 69 -4.28 -2.20 0.77
CA LYS A 69 -3.55 -1.35 -0.17
C LYS A 69 -2.89 -0.16 0.53
N LEU A 70 -3.58 0.51 1.45
CA LEU A 70 -3.00 1.61 2.22
C LEU A 70 -1.85 1.12 3.12
N LEU A 71 -1.99 -0.08 3.72
CA LEU A 71 -0.93 -0.71 4.51
C LEU A 71 0.29 -1.08 3.67
N PHE A 72 0.06 -1.54 2.44
CA PHE A 72 1.14 -1.86 1.49
C PHE A 72 1.87 -0.60 1.01
N LEU A 73 1.14 0.48 0.72
CA LEU A 73 1.69 1.76 0.26
C LEU A 73 2.44 2.49 1.38
N VAL A 74 1.88 2.48 2.59
CA VAL A 74 2.46 3.12 3.77
C VAL A 74 2.54 2.07 4.88
N PRO A 75 3.65 1.30 4.94
CA PRO A 75 3.84 0.30 5.97
C PRO A 75 3.81 0.90 7.37
N ARG A 76 3.05 0.27 8.26
CA ARG A 76 3.00 0.62 9.68
C ARG A 76 4.18 0.01 10.41
N ASP A 77 4.77 0.79 11.31
CA ASP A 77 5.75 0.27 12.26
C ASP A 77 5.01 -0.43 13.43
N PRO A 78 5.44 -1.62 13.89
CA PRO A 78 4.78 -2.32 14.99
C PRO A 78 4.61 -1.48 16.25
N ASP A 79 5.57 -0.61 16.57
CA ASP A 79 5.55 0.23 17.77
C ASP A 79 4.82 1.56 17.56
N GLU A 80 4.39 1.86 16.33
CA GLU A 80 3.66 3.08 16.01
C GLU A 80 2.21 3.00 16.51
N PRO A 81 1.76 3.97 17.33
CA PRO A 81 0.37 4.06 17.74
C PRO A 81 -0.55 4.25 16.53
N VAL A 82 -1.70 3.57 16.53
CA VAL A 82 -2.73 3.70 15.48
C VAL A 82 -3.05 5.16 15.10
N PRO A 83 -3.29 6.11 16.04
CA PRO A 83 -3.56 7.50 15.65
C PRO A 83 -2.37 8.18 14.96
N ALA A 84 -1.14 7.88 15.36
CA ALA A 84 0.06 8.41 14.71
C ALA A 84 0.21 7.87 13.28
N TYR A 85 -0.06 6.57 13.10
CA TYR A 85 -0.08 5.93 11.79
C TYR A 85 -1.11 6.56 10.85
N LEU A 86 -2.37 6.71 11.31
CA LEU A 86 -3.44 7.31 10.49
C LEU A 86 -3.09 8.76 10.08
N ALA A 87 -2.46 9.54 10.96
CA ALA A 87 -2.00 10.89 10.61
C ALA A 87 -0.88 10.89 9.56
N ARG A 88 0.02 9.88 9.59
CA ARG A 88 1.06 9.70 8.58
C ARG A 88 0.47 9.29 7.23
N VAL A 89 -0.49 8.37 7.21
CA VAL A 89 -1.22 7.98 6.00
C VAL A 89 -1.99 9.17 5.42
N ARG A 90 -2.65 9.99 6.26
CA ARG A 90 -3.32 11.22 5.81
C ARG A 90 -2.36 12.17 5.11
N ARG A 91 -1.20 12.46 5.71
CA ARG A 91 -0.18 13.32 5.09
C ARG A 91 0.33 12.75 3.75
N HIS A 92 0.48 11.43 3.66
CA HIS A 92 0.87 10.77 2.42
C HIS A 92 -0.19 10.94 1.32
N LEU A 93 -1.46 10.69 1.64
CA LEU A 93 -2.57 10.91 0.71
C LEU A 93 -2.67 12.39 0.30
N ASP A 94 -2.63 13.32 1.25
CA ASP A 94 -2.67 14.76 0.97
C ASP A 94 -1.53 15.22 0.05
N GLY A 95 -0.34 14.62 0.15
CA GLY A 95 0.80 14.92 -0.72
C GLY A 95 0.64 14.41 -2.15
N HIS A 96 -0.13 13.34 -2.35
CA HIS A 96 -0.39 12.76 -3.67
C HIS A 96 -1.64 13.34 -4.33
N CYS A 97 -2.67 13.69 -3.55
CA CYS A 97 -3.95 14.20 -4.08
C CYS A 97 -3.95 15.70 -4.39
N ARG A 98 -2.93 16.46 -3.92
CA ARG A 98 -2.75 17.89 -4.24
C ARG A 98 -1.92 18.16 -5.50
N ARG A 99 -1.46 17.11 -6.19
CA ARG A 99 -0.68 17.21 -7.42
C ARG A 99 -1.59 17.12 -8.64
#